data_AF-A0A9X8YBQ2-F1
#
_entry.id   AF-A0A9X8YBQ2-F1
#
_cell.length_a   1.000
_cell.length_b   1.000
_cell.length_c   1.000
_cell.angle_alpha   90.00
_cell.angle_beta   90.00
_cell.angle_gamma   90.00
#
_symmetry.space_group_name_H-M   'P 1'
#
loop_
_entity.id
_entity.type
_entity.pdbx_description
1 polymer ?
#
loop_
_entity_poly.entity_id
_entity_poly.type
_entity_poly.pdbx_seq_one_letter_code
_entity_poly.pdbx_strand_id
1 'polypeptide(L)'
;MNTRNSTPISAARLALRWALAAAAVVVLVIAGTIAANRTLFSPQHQVQALQQHLARGEGAEALGLMQAQVPQGDAVALDGDVLKRTQAGITDFSTDKAQAVEGDEQLRTVTAHYKAHGVDKESTYTLRHAGKSWLLFDKWAFEPSTLPSVKIKANTVNEVTVNEQKIPLSAGVSTLPVFYPSILDASFSTKNFAADTRGMVVTKPAKEPVEIALKTEPTKEFIAAINAKVKNYLNECASEQVLMPAGCPFAYSTSARVDPATIDWSIAKYPTIEVNYYNGAWVLSPLKATATLTLTEQDLRTGAKAKKTVKDDYSFTAQLTTSTTEVSVVPVAGGEQVAG
;
A
#
# COMPACT_ATOMS: atom_id res chain seq x y z
N MET A 1 -42.87 25.62 -80.82
CA MET A 1 -42.99 24.70 -79.67
C MET A 1 -41.95 23.60 -79.83
N ASN A 2 -40.91 23.58 -78.98
CA ASN A 2 -39.84 22.59 -79.03
C ASN A 2 -40.31 21.26 -78.44
N THR A 3 -40.59 20.26 -79.28
CA THR A 3 -40.82 18.87 -78.85
C THR A 3 -39.47 18.22 -78.54
N ARG A 4 -39.20 18.01 -77.25
CA ARG A 4 -38.02 17.27 -76.75
C ARG A 4 -38.08 15.82 -77.22
N ASN A 5 -37.16 15.44 -78.10
CA ASN A 5 -36.87 14.05 -78.44
C ASN A 5 -36.42 13.31 -77.17
N SER A 6 -37.30 12.49 -76.63
CA SER A 6 -37.00 11.58 -75.52
C SER A 6 -36.50 10.28 -76.13
N THR A 7 -35.20 10.13 -76.29
CA THR A 7 -34.58 8.89 -76.75
C THR A 7 -34.94 7.77 -75.77
N PRO A 8 -35.56 6.65 -76.19
CA PRO A 8 -35.87 5.56 -75.28
C PRO A 8 -34.55 4.97 -74.79
N ILE A 9 -34.30 5.06 -73.49
CA ILE A 9 -33.19 4.37 -72.85
C ILE A 9 -33.48 2.87 -73.05
N SER A 10 -32.67 2.19 -73.85
CA SER A 10 -32.84 0.74 -74.03
C SER A 10 -32.71 0.05 -72.67
N ALA A 11 -33.53 -0.98 -72.43
CA ALA A 11 -33.51 -1.73 -71.18
C ALA A 11 -32.08 -2.21 -70.80
N ALA A 12 -31.24 -2.48 -71.80
CA ALA A 12 -29.83 -2.83 -71.63
C ALA A 12 -28.97 -1.70 -71.02
N ARG A 13 -29.17 -0.43 -71.41
CA ARG A 13 -28.45 0.72 -70.83
C ARG A 13 -28.90 1.02 -69.41
N LEU A 14 -30.19 0.81 -69.13
CA LEU A 14 -30.73 0.94 -67.77
C LEU A 14 -30.20 -0.18 -66.87
N ALA A 15 -30.21 -1.43 -67.34
CA ALA A 15 -29.65 -2.58 -66.63
C ALA A 15 -28.14 -2.43 -66.37
N LEU A 16 -27.36 -1.92 -67.34
CA LEU A 16 -25.94 -1.65 -67.15
C LEU A 16 -25.68 -0.56 -66.10
N ARG A 17 -26.49 0.50 -66.08
CA ARG A 17 -26.40 1.56 -65.05
C ARG A 17 -26.74 1.02 -63.66
N TRP A 18 -27.77 0.20 -63.54
CA TRP A 18 -28.10 -0.46 -62.27
C TRP A 18 -27.03 -1.45 -61.83
N ALA A 19 -26.44 -2.20 -62.77
CA ALA A 19 -25.33 -3.11 -62.48
C ALA A 19 -24.08 -2.36 -62.01
N LEU A 20 -23.73 -1.24 -62.64
CA LEU A 20 -22.62 -0.37 -62.22
C LEU A 20 -22.90 0.29 -60.86
N ALA A 21 -24.13 0.76 -60.63
CA ALA A 21 -24.53 1.31 -59.34
C ALA A 21 -24.46 0.25 -58.24
N ALA A 22 -24.96 -0.97 -58.50
CA ALA A 22 -24.88 -2.10 -57.57
C ALA A 22 -23.42 -2.47 -57.28
N ALA A 23 -22.56 -2.55 -58.30
CA ALA A 23 -21.13 -2.81 -58.12
C ALA A 23 -20.44 -1.72 -57.28
N ALA A 24 -20.76 -0.45 -57.51
CA ALA A 24 -20.22 0.66 -56.73
C ALA A 24 -20.65 0.58 -55.25
N VAL A 25 -21.92 0.22 -54.98
CA VAL A 25 -22.41 -0.01 -53.62
C VAL A 25 -21.65 -1.18 -52.96
N VAL A 26 -21.44 -2.29 -53.67
CA VAL A 26 -20.67 -3.43 -53.14
C VAL A 26 -19.24 -3.02 -52.79
N VAL A 27 -18.56 -2.25 -53.64
CA VAL A 27 -17.21 -1.75 -53.36
C VAL A 27 -17.20 -0.85 -52.13
N LEU A 28 -18.17 0.06 -51.99
CA LEU A 28 -18.29 0.92 -50.80
C LEU A 28 -18.53 0.11 -49.51
N VAL A 29 -19.35 -0.94 -49.58
CA VAL A 29 -19.59 -1.84 -48.44
C VAL A 29 -18.33 -2.60 -48.07
N ILE A 30 -17.58 -3.13 -49.04
CA ILE A 30 -16.31 -3.83 -48.79
C ILE A 30 -15.28 -2.87 -48.20
N ALA A 31 -15.08 -1.70 -48.81
CA ALA A 31 -14.15 -0.69 -48.32
C ALA A 31 -14.51 -0.21 -46.91
N GLY A 32 -15.80 0.03 -46.65
CA GLY A 32 -16.32 0.39 -45.33
C GLY A 32 -16.11 -0.71 -44.29
N THR A 33 -16.33 -1.98 -44.67
CA THR A 33 -16.08 -3.13 -43.78
C THR A 33 -14.60 -3.24 -43.42
N ILE A 34 -13.70 -3.12 -44.40
CA ILE A 34 -12.25 -3.16 -44.16
C ILE A 34 -11.83 -2.01 -43.22
N ALA A 35 -12.35 -0.80 -43.45
CA ALA A 35 -12.07 0.36 -42.60
C ALA A 35 -12.59 0.14 -41.17
N ALA A 36 -13.80 -0.40 -41.02
CA ALA A 36 -14.40 -0.72 -39.72
C ALA A 36 -13.59 -1.80 -38.97
N ASN A 37 -13.17 -2.87 -39.66
CA ASN A 37 -12.36 -3.94 -39.06
C ASN A 37 -10.95 -3.50 -38.65
N ARG A 38 -10.40 -2.49 -39.33
CA ARG A 38 -9.12 -1.90 -38.95
C ARG A 38 -9.21 -0.92 -37.78
N THR A 39 -10.39 -0.44 -37.45
CA THR A 39 -10.61 0.59 -36.43
C THR A 39 -11.44 0.03 -35.28
N LEU A 40 -12.76 -0.04 -35.44
CA LEU A 40 -13.73 -0.40 -34.41
C LEU A 40 -13.75 -1.90 -34.09
N PHE A 41 -13.53 -2.75 -35.08
CA PHE A 41 -13.56 -4.22 -34.90
C PHE A 41 -12.14 -4.81 -34.90
N SER A 42 -11.21 -4.08 -34.28
CA SER A 42 -9.79 -4.45 -34.18
C SER A 42 -9.43 -4.98 -32.78
N PRO A 43 -8.35 -5.78 -32.64
CA PRO A 43 -7.83 -6.19 -31.34
C PRO A 43 -7.48 -4.99 -30.44
N GLN A 44 -6.96 -3.91 -31.03
CA GLN A 44 -6.58 -2.69 -30.31
C GLN A 44 -7.79 -2.02 -29.67
N HIS A 45 -8.94 -2.01 -30.36
CA HIS A 45 -10.16 -1.44 -29.83
C HIS A 45 -10.64 -2.19 -28.57
N GLN A 46 -10.46 -3.51 -28.51
CA GLN A 46 -10.79 -4.30 -27.32
C GLN A 46 -9.91 -3.94 -26.11
N VAL A 47 -8.60 -3.72 -26.33
CA VAL A 47 -7.66 -3.27 -25.28
C VAL A 47 -8.01 -1.86 -24.81
N GLN A 48 -8.38 -0.96 -25.72
CA GLN A 48 -8.84 0.38 -25.37
C GLN A 48 -10.17 0.34 -24.59
N ALA A 49 -11.13 -0.49 -25.01
CA ALA A 49 -12.39 -0.69 -24.31
C ALA A 49 -12.15 -1.22 -22.89
N LEU A 50 -11.28 -2.22 -22.73
CA LEU A 50 -10.86 -2.72 -21.42
C LEU A 50 -10.35 -1.58 -20.53
N GLN A 51 -9.39 -0.78 -21.02
CA GLN A 51 -8.85 0.34 -20.23
C GLN A 51 -9.93 1.35 -19.82
N GLN A 52 -10.91 1.61 -20.70
CA GLN A 52 -12.03 2.50 -20.38
C GLN A 52 -12.93 1.93 -19.27
N HIS A 53 -13.23 0.64 -19.30
CA HIS A 53 -13.98 -0.02 -18.22
C HIS A 53 -13.20 0.03 -16.90
N LEU A 54 -11.90 -0.26 -16.92
CA LEU A 54 -11.03 -0.14 -15.75
C LEU A 54 -11.06 1.28 -15.19
N ALA A 55 -10.88 2.29 -16.04
CA ALA A 55 -10.86 3.70 -15.63
C ALA A 55 -12.20 4.19 -15.04
N ARG A 56 -13.32 3.59 -15.48
CA ARG A 56 -14.66 3.87 -14.92
C ARG A 56 -15.00 3.00 -13.70
N GLY A 57 -14.12 2.07 -13.31
CA GLY A 57 -14.38 1.16 -12.21
C GLY A 57 -15.47 0.14 -12.52
N GLU A 58 -15.58 -0.29 -13.78
CA GLU A 58 -16.57 -1.26 -14.25
C GLU A 58 -15.93 -2.66 -14.31
N GLY A 59 -15.72 -3.26 -13.14
CA GLY A 59 -15.00 -4.51 -12.95
C GLY A 59 -15.66 -5.71 -13.61
N ALA A 60 -16.99 -5.82 -13.51
CA ALA A 60 -17.74 -6.92 -14.11
C ALA A 60 -17.59 -6.95 -15.65
N GLU A 61 -17.66 -5.77 -16.29
CA GLU A 61 -17.47 -5.63 -17.74
C GLU A 61 -16.02 -5.95 -18.14
N ALA A 62 -15.04 -5.44 -17.39
CA ALA A 62 -13.62 -5.74 -17.63
C ALA A 62 -13.30 -7.24 -17.48
N LEU A 63 -13.80 -7.89 -16.43
CA LEU A 63 -13.68 -9.35 -16.24
C LEU A 63 -14.33 -10.12 -17.39
N GLY A 64 -15.52 -9.71 -17.82
CA GLY A 64 -16.25 -10.31 -18.94
C GLY A 64 -15.48 -10.21 -20.25
N LEU A 65 -14.90 -9.04 -20.55
CA LEU A 65 -14.06 -8.84 -21.73
C LEU A 65 -12.81 -9.72 -21.69
N MET A 66 -12.09 -9.73 -20.57
CA MET A 66 -10.85 -10.50 -20.43
C MET A 66 -11.08 -12.02 -20.35
N GLN A 67 -12.30 -12.47 -20.02
CA GLN A 67 -12.60 -13.86 -19.66
C GLN A 67 -11.64 -14.38 -18.59
N ALA A 68 -11.25 -13.49 -17.67
CA ALA A 68 -10.20 -13.77 -16.72
C ALA A 68 -10.71 -14.55 -15.51
N GLN A 69 -9.92 -15.50 -15.05
CA GLN A 69 -10.15 -16.20 -13.78
C GLN A 69 -9.61 -15.34 -12.63
N VAL A 70 -10.42 -15.16 -11.59
CA VAL A 70 -10.04 -14.42 -10.39
C VAL A 70 -9.36 -15.39 -9.42
N PRO A 71 -8.07 -15.21 -9.07
CA PRO A 71 -7.42 -16.01 -8.04
C PRO A 71 -8.04 -15.77 -6.67
N GLN A 72 -7.77 -16.65 -5.70
CA GLN A 72 -8.24 -16.50 -4.33
C GLN A 72 -7.64 -15.25 -3.68
N GLY A 73 -8.49 -14.43 -3.07
CA GLY A 73 -8.10 -13.22 -2.34
C GLY A 73 -9.29 -12.30 -2.12
N ASP A 74 -9.02 -11.12 -1.55
CA ASP A 74 -10.02 -10.08 -1.36
C ASP A 74 -10.23 -9.30 -2.66
N ALA A 75 -11.44 -9.39 -3.21
CA ALA A 75 -11.85 -8.81 -4.48
C ALA A 75 -12.10 -7.28 -4.43
N VAL A 76 -11.82 -6.62 -3.29
CA VAL A 76 -12.06 -5.19 -3.09
C VAL A 76 -11.44 -4.28 -4.17
N ALA A 77 -10.35 -4.69 -4.82
CA ALA A 77 -9.69 -3.92 -5.88
C ALA A 77 -10.24 -4.19 -7.30
N LEU A 78 -11.21 -5.08 -7.45
CA LEU A 78 -11.73 -5.50 -8.75
C LEU A 78 -12.92 -4.69 -9.25
N ASP A 79 -13.51 -3.79 -8.46
CA ASP A 79 -14.69 -3.04 -8.91
C ASP A 79 -14.83 -1.67 -8.23
N GLY A 80 -15.67 -0.81 -8.80
CA GLY A 80 -16.08 0.45 -8.20
C GLY A 80 -14.94 1.44 -7.98
N ASP A 81 -15.02 2.21 -6.90
CA ASP A 81 -14.09 3.33 -6.67
C ASP A 81 -12.66 2.89 -6.35
N VAL A 82 -12.47 1.71 -5.77
CA VAL A 82 -11.13 1.16 -5.54
C VAL A 82 -10.47 0.87 -6.89
N LEU A 83 -11.19 0.21 -7.81
CA LEU A 83 -10.70 -0.03 -9.17
C LEU A 83 -10.36 1.29 -9.88
N LYS A 84 -11.25 2.30 -9.83
CA LYS A 84 -10.95 3.63 -10.39
C LYS A 84 -9.66 4.23 -9.83
N ARG A 85 -9.45 4.12 -8.52
CA ARG A 85 -8.23 4.64 -7.87
C ARG A 85 -6.98 3.88 -8.30
N THR A 86 -7.08 2.58 -8.63
CA THR A 86 -5.94 1.86 -9.23
C THR A 86 -5.56 2.37 -10.63
N GLN A 87 -6.49 3.03 -11.32
CA GLN A 87 -6.29 3.58 -12.66
C GLN A 87 -5.96 5.08 -12.67
N ALA A 88 -6.16 5.80 -11.56
CA ALA A 88 -6.05 7.26 -11.51
C ALA A 88 -4.66 7.79 -11.93
N GLY A 89 -3.59 7.01 -11.70
CA GLY A 89 -2.23 7.35 -12.12
C GLY A 89 -1.81 6.81 -13.49
N ILE A 90 -2.70 6.14 -14.23
CA ILE A 90 -2.47 5.63 -15.58
C ILE A 90 -2.88 6.69 -16.61
N THR A 91 -1.90 7.21 -17.34
CA THR A 91 -2.06 8.33 -18.29
C THR A 91 -1.39 8.01 -19.62
N ASP A 92 -1.63 8.83 -20.65
CA ASP A 92 -1.04 8.67 -21.99
C ASP A 92 -1.26 7.28 -22.62
N PHE A 93 -2.40 6.64 -22.33
CA PHE A 93 -2.68 5.28 -22.79
C PHE A 93 -2.84 5.23 -24.32
N SER A 94 -2.03 4.39 -24.95
CA SER A 94 -2.04 4.14 -26.39
C SER A 94 -1.73 2.66 -26.68
N THR A 95 -1.95 2.22 -27.91
CA THR A 95 -1.73 0.82 -28.31
C THR A 95 -0.99 0.75 -29.63
N ASP A 96 -0.04 -0.17 -29.73
CA ASP A 96 0.59 -0.53 -30.98
C ASP A 96 -0.39 -1.21 -31.95
N LYS A 97 0.03 -1.31 -33.21
CA LYS A 97 -0.66 -2.18 -34.16
C LYS A 97 -0.57 -3.63 -33.69
N ALA A 98 -1.69 -4.34 -33.79
CA ALA A 98 -1.76 -5.76 -33.47
C ALA A 98 -0.75 -6.56 -34.33
N GLN A 99 0.07 -7.37 -33.67
CA GLN A 99 1.08 -8.22 -34.30
C GLN A 99 0.60 -9.67 -34.37
N ALA A 100 0.95 -10.39 -35.44
CA ALA A 100 0.65 -11.82 -35.52
C ALA A 100 1.52 -12.61 -34.54
N VAL A 101 0.95 -13.64 -33.91
CA VAL A 101 1.70 -14.58 -33.09
C VAL A 101 2.25 -15.68 -33.99
N GLU A 102 3.54 -15.96 -33.88
CA GLU A 102 4.17 -17.04 -34.64
C GLU A 102 3.56 -18.39 -34.24
N GLY A 103 3.14 -19.17 -35.23
CA GLY A 103 2.54 -20.50 -35.00
C GLY A 103 1.03 -20.52 -34.74
N ASP A 104 0.34 -19.38 -34.60
CA ASP A 104 -1.12 -19.32 -34.53
C ASP A 104 -1.67 -18.09 -35.29
N GLU A 105 -2.21 -18.33 -36.49
CA GLU A 105 -2.76 -17.28 -37.35
C GLU A 105 -3.99 -16.58 -36.78
N GLN A 106 -4.67 -17.19 -35.80
CA GLN A 106 -5.85 -16.63 -35.14
C GLN A 106 -5.48 -15.71 -33.97
N LEU A 107 -4.24 -15.76 -33.50
CA LEU A 107 -3.78 -14.96 -32.37
C LEU A 107 -3.13 -13.66 -32.81
N ARG A 108 -3.45 -12.60 -32.07
CA ARG A 108 -2.84 -11.29 -32.21
C ARG A 108 -2.38 -10.78 -30.85
N THR A 109 -1.20 -10.19 -30.83
CA THR A 109 -0.64 -9.51 -29.66
C THR A 109 -0.80 -8.01 -29.81
N VAL A 110 -1.30 -7.36 -28.76
CA VAL A 110 -1.41 -5.90 -28.67
C VAL A 110 -0.59 -5.43 -27.48
N THR A 111 0.39 -4.57 -27.73
CA THR A 111 1.13 -3.87 -26.67
C THR A 111 0.50 -2.52 -26.43
N ALA A 112 0.10 -2.26 -25.19
CA ALA A 112 -0.36 -0.98 -24.72
C ALA A 112 0.80 -0.23 -24.04
N HIS A 113 0.93 1.06 -24.33
CA HIS A 113 1.91 1.97 -23.77
C HIS A 113 1.19 3.03 -22.94
N TYR A 114 1.69 3.33 -21.75
CA TYR A 114 1.09 4.29 -20.84
C TYR A 114 2.14 4.79 -19.83
N LYS A 115 1.79 5.84 -19.11
CA LYS A 115 2.55 6.30 -17.94
C LYS A 115 1.84 5.88 -16.67
N ALA A 116 2.57 5.22 -15.77
CA ALA A 116 2.13 4.97 -14.40
C ALA A 116 2.89 5.92 -13.46
N HIS A 117 2.18 6.85 -12.83
CA HIS A 117 2.79 7.96 -12.07
C HIS A 117 3.87 8.72 -12.87
N GLY A 118 3.62 8.95 -14.16
CA GLY A 118 4.53 9.67 -15.05
C GLY A 118 5.72 8.84 -15.59
N VAL A 119 5.88 7.57 -15.17
CA VAL A 119 6.91 6.67 -15.68
C VAL A 119 6.36 5.81 -16.80
N ASP A 120 7.04 5.77 -17.95
CA ASP A 120 6.63 4.96 -19.09
C ASP A 120 6.64 3.45 -18.75
N LYS A 121 5.55 2.78 -19.11
CA LYS A 121 5.27 1.36 -18.89
C LYS A 121 4.51 0.79 -20.07
N GLU A 122 4.55 -0.53 -20.18
CA GLU A 122 3.83 -1.26 -21.20
C GLU A 122 3.14 -2.51 -20.62
N SER A 123 2.05 -2.91 -21.26
CA SER A 123 1.30 -4.12 -20.97
C SER A 123 0.94 -4.82 -22.26
N THR A 124 1.10 -6.15 -22.28
CA THR A 124 0.84 -6.95 -23.48
C THR A 124 -0.40 -7.81 -23.27
N TYR A 125 -1.27 -7.82 -24.28
CA TYR A 125 -2.51 -8.60 -24.32
C TYR A 125 -2.51 -9.50 -25.54
N THR A 126 -2.98 -10.73 -25.36
CA THR A 126 -3.17 -11.69 -26.45
C THR A 126 -4.66 -11.86 -26.70
N LEU A 127 -5.06 -11.71 -27.96
CA LEU A 127 -6.44 -11.84 -28.39
C LEU A 127 -6.55 -12.87 -29.51
N ARG A 128 -7.66 -13.62 -29.50
CA ARG A 128 -8.01 -14.60 -30.53
C ARG A 128 -9.15 -14.09 -31.40
N HIS A 129 -9.05 -14.37 -32.70
CA HIS A 129 -10.15 -14.15 -33.63
C HIS A 129 -11.31 -15.08 -33.30
N ALA A 130 -12.46 -14.50 -32.97
CA ALA A 130 -13.67 -15.20 -32.54
C ALA A 130 -14.75 -15.22 -33.64
N GLY A 131 -14.33 -15.22 -34.91
CA GLY A 131 -15.21 -15.24 -36.07
C GLY A 131 -15.67 -13.84 -36.51
N LYS A 132 -16.85 -13.75 -37.13
CA LYS A 132 -17.42 -12.50 -37.64
C LYS A 132 -18.84 -12.27 -37.18
N SER A 133 -19.18 -11.03 -36.84
CA SER A 133 -20.56 -10.54 -36.72
C SER A 133 -21.11 -10.13 -38.07
N TRP A 134 -22.35 -10.54 -38.34
CA TRP A 134 -23.08 -10.18 -39.56
C TRP A 134 -22.30 -10.50 -40.85
N LEU A 135 -21.47 -11.56 -40.81
CA LEU A 135 -20.54 -12.00 -41.87
C LEU A 135 -19.45 -10.99 -42.30
N LEU A 136 -19.46 -9.76 -41.79
CA LEU A 136 -18.59 -8.68 -42.25
C LEU A 136 -17.54 -8.30 -41.18
N PHE A 137 -17.98 -8.13 -39.94
CA PHE A 137 -17.17 -7.49 -38.91
C PHE A 137 -16.41 -8.50 -38.06
N ASP A 138 -15.10 -8.34 -37.94
CA ASP A 138 -14.27 -9.26 -37.16
C ASP A 138 -14.62 -9.20 -35.67
N LYS A 139 -14.57 -10.35 -35.00
CA LYS A 139 -14.71 -10.44 -33.54
C LYS A 139 -13.38 -10.85 -32.94
N TRP A 140 -13.03 -10.22 -31.84
CA TRP A 140 -11.83 -10.51 -31.08
C TRP A 140 -12.20 -10.74 -29.62
N ALA A 141 -11.63 -11.79 -29.04
CA ALA A 141 -11.77 -12.10 -27.62
C ALA A 141 -10.39 -12.15 -26.99
N PHE A 142 -10.26 -11.72 -25.75
CA PHE A 142 -9.04 -11.94 -24.99
C PHE A 142 -8.82 -13.44 -24.78
N GLU A 143 -7.58 -13.89 -24.88
CA GLU A 143 -7.25 -15.25 -24.47
C GLU A 143 -7.45 -15.39 -22.95
N PRO A 144 -8.17 -16.42 -22.49
CA PRO A 144 -8.41 -16.63 -21.07
C PRO A 144 -7.10 -16.67 -20.28
N SER A 145 -7.06 -15.90 -19.19
CA SER A 145 -5.91 -15.83 -18.30
C SER A 145 -6.35 -15.73 -16.84
N THR A 146 -5.43 -15.95 -15.91
CA THR A 146 -5.68 -15.68 -14.49
C THR A 146 -5.19 -14.27 -14.17
N LEU A 147 -6.01 -13.49 -13.48
CA LEU A 147 -5.58 -12.17 -13.01
C LEU A 147 -4.35 -12.28 -12.10
N PRO A 148 -3.40 -11.34 -12.15
CA PRO A 148 -2.34 -11.26 -11.16
C PRO A 148 -2.94 -10.96 -9.78
N SER A 149 -2.17 -11.26 -8.73
CA SER A 149 -2.51 -10.87 -7.37
C SER A 149 -1.33 -10.16 -6.70
N VAL A 150 -1.66 -9.29 -5.75
CA VAL A 150 -0.68 -8.57 -4.94
C VAL A 150 -0.87 -8.95 -3.48
N LYS A 151 0.21 -9.38 -2.85
CA LYS A 151 0.26 -9.76 -1.45
C LYS A 151 0.70 -8.56 -0.63
N ILE A 152 -0.17 -8.07 0.24
CA ILE A 152 0.14 -7.01 1.20
C ILE A 152 0.54 -7.67 2.51
N LYS A 153 1.70 -7.28 3.04
CA LYS A 153 2.18 -7.71 4.35
C LYS A 153 2.44 -6.52 5.23
N ALA A 154 1.97 -6.60 6.47
CA ALA A 154 2.32 -5.62 7.49
C ALA A 154 2.35 -6.30 8.86
N ASN A 155 3.42 -6.05 9.61
CA ASN A 155 3.61 -6.66 10.91
C ASN A 155 2.70 -6.01 11.96
N THR A 156 2.15 -6.81 12.87
CA THR A 156 1.39 -6.37 14.06
C THR A 156 0.10 -5.58 13.80
N VAL A 157 -0.37 -5.56 12.55
CA VAL A 157 -1.56 -4.78 12.17
C VAL A 157 -2.56 -5.69 11.46
N ASN A 158 -3.83 -5.46 11.76
CA ASN A 158 -4.95 -6.26 11.24
C ASN A 158 -5.69 -5.54 10.11
N GLU A 159 -5.30 -4.32 9.78
CA GLU A 159 -5.89 -3.51 8.73
C GLU A 159 -4.83 -2.56 8.16
N VAL A 160 -4.85 -2.38 6.84
CA VAL A 160 -4.04 -1.40 6.11
C VAL A 160 -4.91 -0.62 5.15
N THR A 161 -4.40 0.50 4.65
CA THR A 161 -5.09 1.29 3.62
C THR A 161 -4.42 1.05 2.28
N VAL A 162 -5.16 0.54 1.29
CA VAL A 162 -4.69 0.37 -0.09
C VAL A 162 -5.55 1.25 -1.00
N ASN A 163 -4.93 2.19 -1.71
CA ASN A 163 -5.62 3.20 -2.52
C ASN A 163 -6.82 3.78 -1.75
N GLU A 164 -6.57 4.32 -0.56
CA GLU A 164 -7.59 4.95 0.32
C GLU A 164 -8.70 4.02 0.84
N GLN A 165 -8.67 2.72 0.52
CA GLN A 165 -9.60 1.73 1.03
C GLN A 165 -8.95 0.95 2.18
N LYS A 166 -9.68 0.82 3.30
CA LYS A 166 -9.28 -0.06 4.39
C LYS A 166 -9.50 -1.52 3.99
N ILE A 167 -8.46 -2.32 4.17
CA ILE A 167 -8.44 -3.75 3.85
C ILE A 167 -7.96 -4.53 5.07
N PRO A 168 -8.71 -5.56 5.51
CA PRO A 168 -8.29 -6.40 6.62
C PRO A 168 -7.09 -7.28 6.25
N LEU A 169 -6.23 -7.52 7.23
CA LEU A 169 -5.12 -8.47 7.15
C LEU A 169 -5.40 -9.65 8.07
N SER A 170 -5.31 -10.86 7.52
CA SER A 170 -5.35 -12.10 8.30
C SER A 170 -3.93 -12.51 8.66
N ALA A 171 -3.61 -12.55 9.95
CA ALA A 171 -2.25 -12.78 10.45
C ALA A 171 -1.18 -11.86 9.80
N GLY A 172 -1.53 -10.58 9.57
CA GLY A 172 -0.65 -9.59 8.96
C GLY A 172 -0.50 -9.71 7.43
N VAL A 173 -1.33 -10.52 6.76
CA VAL A 173 -1.29 -10.73 5.32
C VAL A 173 -2.68 -10.59 4.69
N SER A 174 -2.74 -9.97 3.51
CA SER A 174 -3.90 -10.04 2.61
C SER A 174 -3.42 -10.17 1.17
N THR A 175 -4.23 -10.81 0.34
CA THR A 175 -3.93 -11.02 -1.08
C THR A 175 -5.07 -10.40 -1.89
N LEU A 176 -4.72 -9.53 -2.84
CA LEU A 176 -5.66 -8.79 -3.67
C LEU A 176 -5.50 -9.23 -5.12
N PRO A 177 -6.49 -9.91 -5.72
CA PRO A 177 -6.57 -10.03 -7.16
C PRO A 177 -6.72 -8.63 -7.78
N VAL A 178 -6.00 -8.35 -8.86
CA VAL A 178 -6.03 -7.04 -9.52
C VAL A 178 -5.98 -7.17 -11.04
N PHE A 179 -6.54 -6.17 -11.71
CA PHE A 179 -6.36 -6.02 -13.16
C PHE A 179 -4.96 -5.52 -13.50
N TYR A 180 -4.62 -5.53 -14.79
CA TYR A 180 -3.43 -4.86 -15.29
C TYR A 180 -3.76 -4.03 -16.55
N PRO A 181 -3.19 -2.82 -16.70
CA PRO A 181 -2.33 -2.17 -15.72
C PRO A 181 -3.10 -1.77 -14.45
N SER A 182 -2.42 -1.73 -13.30
CA SER A 182 -2.99 -1.20 -12.07
C SER A 182 -1.90 -0.63 -11.18
N ILE A 183 -2.23 0.45 -10.46
CA ILE A 183 -1.38 1.06 -9.45
C ILE A 183 -1.96 0.75 -8.07
N LEU A 184 -1.14 0.17 -7.19
CA LEU A 184 -1.51 -0.08 -5.81
C LEU A 184 -0.60 0.69 -4.87
N ASP A 185 -1.19 1.52 -4.02
CA ASP A 185 -0.48 2.24 -2.96
C ASP A 185 -0.97 1.76 -1.60
N ALA A 186 -0.12 1.03 -0.89
CA ALA A 186 -0.42 0.55 0.46
C ALA A 186 0.22 1.46 1.49
N SER A 187 -0.51 1.78 2.55
CA SER A 187 -0.04 2.60 3.67
C SER A 187 -0.71 2.15 4.97
N PHE A 188 -0.14 2.57 6.09
CA PHE A 188 -0.73 2.34 7.40
C PHE A 188 -0.44 3.53 8.30
N SER A 189 -1.46 4.03 9.00
CA SER A 189 -1.29 5.11 9.95
C SER A 189 -2.33 5.05 11.05
N THR A 190 -1.85 5.17 12.28
CA THR A 190 -2.62 5.29 13.51
C THR A 190 -1.93 6.31 14.41
N LYS A 191 -2.53 6.63 15.55
CA LYS A 191 -1.90 7.48 16.56
C LYS A 191 -0.54 6.94 16.99
N ASN A 192 -0.46 5.63 17.23
CA ASN A 192 0.73 5.03 17.84
C ASN A 192 1.77 4.55 16.82
N PHE A 193 1.32 4.10 15.65
CA PHE A 193 2.16 3.45 14.66
C PHE A 193 1.82 3.90 13.24
N ALA A 194 2.83 4.00 12.40
CA ALA A 194 2.68 4.31 10.98
C ALA A 194 3.65 3.51 10.12
N ALA A 195 3.36 3.36 8.84
CA ALA A 195 4.27 2.83 7.84
C ALA A 195 4.26 3.75 6.63
N ASP A 196 5.44 3.98 6.03
CA ASP A 196 5.55 4.74 4.79
C ASP A 196 4.72 4.09 3.69
N THR A 197 4.10 4.94 2.85
CA THR A 197 3.36 4.47 1.67
C THR A 197 4.31 3.76 0.73
N ARG A 198 3.91 2.57 0.28
CA ARG A 198 4.61 1.80 -0.74
C ARG A 198 3.70 1.51 -1.92
N GLY A 199 4.16 1.96 -3.09
CA GLY A 199 3.47 1.81 -4.36
C GLY A 199 4.02 0.64 -5.19
N MET A 200 3.15 0.08 -6.03
CA MET A 200 3.48 -0.94 -7.02
C MET A 200 2.66 -0.72 -8.28
N VAL A 201 3.28 -0.93 -9.45
CA VAL A 201 2.59 -0.99 -10.73
C VAL A 201 2.57 -2.44 -11.21
N VAL A 202 1.38 -2.98 -11.41
CA VAL A 202 1.16 -4.31 -11.99
C VAL A 202 0.93 -4.12 -13.49
N THR A 203 1.81 -4.69 -14.32
CA THR A 203 1.79 -4.46 -15.78
C THR A 203 1.49 -5.72 -16.59
N LYS A 204 1.48 -6.90 -15.97
CA LYS A 204 1.27 -8.18 -16.65
C LYS A 204 0.70 -9.24 -15.71
N PRO A 205 0.13 -10.33 -16.24
CA PRO A 205 -0.19 -11.51 -15.45
C PRO A 205 1.06 -12.07 -14.77
N ALA A 206 0.90 -12.59 -13.56
CA ALA A 206 1.95 -13.26 -12.81
C ALA A 206 1.37 -14.46 -12.07
N LYS A 207 2.07 -15.61 -12.13
CA LYS A 207 1.69 -16.81 -11.38
C LYS A 207 1.89 -16.62 -9.88
N GLU A 208 3.02 -16.01 -9.50
CA GLU A 208 3.33 -15.70 -8.11
C GLU A 208 2.85 -14.29 -7.77
N PRO A 209 2.22 -14.09 -6.60
CA PRO A 209 1.82 -12.77 -6.15
C PRO A 209 3.03 -11.86 -5.96
N VAL A 210 2.95 -10.64 -6.45
CA VAL A 210 3.96 -9.62 -6.15
C VAL A 210 3.70 -9.06 -4.76
N GLU A 211 4.75 -8.77 -3.99
CA GLU A 211 4.62 -8.42 -2.56
C GLU A 211 4.84 -6.93 -2.29
N ILE A 212 3.93 -6.32 -1.52
CA ILE A 212 4.13 -5.03 -0.86
C ILE A 212 4.25 -5.28 0.65
N ALA A 213 5.46 -5.12 1.18
CA ALA A 213 5.72 -5.24 2.60
C ALA A 213 5.82 -3.84 3.25
N LEU A 214 4.88 -3.52 4.15
CA LEU A 214 4.89 -2.31 4.95
C LEU A 214 5.70 -2.51 6.23
N LYS A 215 6.59 -1.56 6.50
CA LYS A 215 7.37 -1.51 7.74
C LYS A 215 6.69 -0.56 8.72
N THR A 216 5.98 -1.12 9.67
CA THR A 216 5.35 -0.35 10.76
C THR A 216 6.43 0.16 11.71
N GLU A 217 6.33 1.43 12.12
CA GLU A 217 7.24 2.11 13.03
C GLU A 217 6.45 2.96 14.06
N PRO A 218 6.99 3.17 15.28
CA PRO A 218 6.43 4.07 16.27
C PRO A 218 6.33 5.52 15.76
N THR A 219 5.21 6.20 16.01
CA THR A 219 5.10 7.63 15.67
C THR A 219 5.84 8.52 16.68
N LYS A 220 6.16 9.75 16.27
CA LYS A 220 6.73 10.76 17.18
C LYS A 220 5.81 11.06 18.36
N GLU A 221 4.50 11.10 18.12
CA GLU A 221 3.50 11.33 19.16
C GLU A 221 3.49 10.19 20.19
N PHE A 222 3.60 8.95 19.72
CA PHE A 222 3.68 7.78 20.59
C PHE A 222 4.91 7.80 21.49
N ILE A 223 6.08 8.07 20.89
CA ILE A 223 7.34 8.21 21.63
C ILE A 223 7.25 9.35 22.66
N ALA A 224 6.63 10.48 22.30
CA ALA A 224 6.42 11.60 23.22
C ALA A 224 5.49 11.22 24.39
N ALA A 225 4.44 10.46 24.13
CA ALA A 225 3.52 9.98 25.16
C ALA A 225 4.20 9.03 26.16
N ILE A 226 5.01 8.09 25.67
CA ILE A 226 5.83 7.22 26.52
C ILE A 226 6.81 8.05 27.35
N ASN A 227 7.52 8.99 26.71
CA ASN A 227 8.49 9.85 27.37
C ASN A 227 7.85 10.66 28.51
N ALA A 228 6.64 11.20 28.30
CA ALA A 228 5.92 11.92 29.34
C ALA A 228 5.60 11.03 30.56
N LYS A 229 5.16 9.77 30.33
CA LYS A 229 4.88 8.82 31.40
C LYS A 229 6.14 8.45 32.19
N VAL A 230 7.22 8.12 31.48
CA VAL A 230 8.51 7.78 32.12
C VAL A 230 9.05 8.97 32.92
N LYS A 231 8.97 10.18 32.35
CA LYS A 231 9.38 11.41 33.03
C LYS A 231 8.58 11.65 34.32
N ASN A 232 7.26 11.48 34.27
CA ASN A 232 6.41 11.64 35.44
C ASN A 232 6.76 10.65 36.55
N TYR A 233 6.92 9.37 36.20
CA TYR A 233 7.35 8.33 37.15
C TYR A 233 8.70 8.66 37.82
N LEU A 234 9.71 9.10 37.05
CA LEU A 234 11.00 9.48 37.63
C LEU A 234 10.91 10.74 38.50
N ASN A 235 10.00 11.67 38.18
CA ASN A 235 9.76 12.86 39.00
C ASN A 235 9.07 12.52 40.32
N GLU A 236 8.09 11.62 40.31
CA GLU A 236 7.45 11.09 41.52
C GLU A 236 8.51 10.43 42.41
N CYS A 237 9.38 9.60 41.83
CA CYS A 237 10.52 9.03 42.55
C CYS A 237 11.47 10.06 43.16
N ALA A 238 11.79 11.13 42.41
CA ALA A 238 12.67 12.18 42.90
C ALA A 238 12.02 13.10 43.95
N SER A 239 10.69 13.06 44.10
CA SER A 239 9.98 13.84 45.12
C SER A 239 10.02 13.19 46.51
N GLU A 240 10.40 11.91 46.59
CA GLU A 240 10.47 11.16 47.84
C GLU A 240 11.74 11.50 48.63
N GLN A 241 11.57 11.85 49.91
CA GLN A 241 12.68 12.21 50.81
C GLN A 241 13.27 11.00 51.55
N VAL A 242 13.58 9.92 50.81
CA VAL A 242 14.21 8.70 51.34
C VAL A 242 15.36 8.24 50.44
N LEU A 243 16.32 7.50 51.01
CA LEU A 243 17.50 7.04 50.27
C LEU A 243 17.19 5.92 49.26
N MET A 244 16.09 5.19 49.48
CA MET A 244 15.66 4.06 48.65
C MET A 244 14.14 4.12 48.48
N PRO A 245 13.62 5.01 47.61
CA PRO A 245 12.18 5.12 47.40
C PRO A 245 11.61 3.82 46.85
N ALA A 246 10.49 3.37 47.41
CA ALA A 246 9.87 2.12 47.00
C ALA A 246 9.40 2.19 45.54
N GLY A 247 9.72 1.15 44.76
CA GLY A 247 9.31 1.09 43.36
C GLY A 247 10.08 2.03 42.43
N CYS A 248 11.18 2.63 42.88
CA CYS A 248 12.01 3.54 42.09
C CYS A 248 13.34 2.91 41.69
N PRO A 249 13.94 3.33 40.56
CA PRO A 249 15.21 2.76 40.09
C PRO A 249 16.42 3.30 40.84
N PHE A 250 16.25 4.38 41.61
CA PHE A 250 17.32 5.06 42.34
C PHE A 250 17.44 4.51 43.75
N ALA A 251 18.67 4.28 44.18
CA ALA A 251 18.98 3.90 45.55
C ALA A 251 20.34 4.47 45.94
N TYR A 252 20.49 4.80 47.21
CA TYR A 252 21.76 5.17 47.81
C TYR A 252 21.97 4.41 49.12
N SER A 253 23.14 3.76 49.25
CA SER A 253 23.54 3.03 50.45
C SER A 253 24.74 3.71 51.09
N THR A 254 24.67 3.91 52.40
CA THR A 254 25.74 4.51 53.19
C THR A 254 25.74 3.94 54.61
N SER A 255 26.92 3.83 55.21
CA SER A 255 27.08 3.48 56.62
C SER A 255 26.99 4.70 57.54
N ALA A 256 27.03 5.92 57.00
CA ALA A 256 26.90 7.15 57.77
C ALA A 256 25.45 7.41 58.19
N ARG A 257 25.25 8.20 59.25
CA ARG A 257 23.90 8.65 59.62
C ARG A 257 23.49 9.79 58.69
N VAL A 258 22.32 9.69 58.07
CA VAL A 258 21.78 10.73 57.18
C VAL A 258 20.74 11.57 57.90
N ASP A 259 20.74 12.88 57.67
CA ASP A 259 19.65 13.78 58.07
C ASP A 259 18.52 13.72 57.02
N PRO A 260 17.35 13.12 57.35
CA PRO A 260 16.28 12.90 56.36
C PRO A 260 15.76 14.19 55.72
N ALA A 261 15.76 15.30 56.46
CA ALA A 261 15.29 16.59 55.96
C ALA A 261 16.19 17.18 54.86
N THR A 262 17.39 16.63 54.70
CA THR A 262 18.36 17.09 53.69
C THR A 262 18.40 16.23 52.44
N ILE A 263 17.65 15.11 52.42
CA ILE A 263 17.57 14.21 51.26
C ILE A 263 16.80 14.92 50.15
N ASP A 264 17.50 15.19 49.05
CA ASP A 264 16.96 15.84 47.86
C ASP A 264 17.42 15.09 46.61
N TRP A 265 16.48 14.45 45.93
CA TRP A 265 16.71 13.77 44.66
C TRP A 265 16.33 14.69 43.50
N SER A 266 17.10 14.63 42.42
CA SER A 266 16.76 15.28 41.16
C SER A 266 17.23 14.47 39.97
N ILE A 267 16.53 14.58 38.84
CA ILE A 267 16.90 13.87 37.61
C ILE A 267 17.78 14.78 36.76
N ALA A 268 19.06 14.45 36.66
CA ALA A 268 20.02 15.18 35.82
C ALA A 268 19.85 14.85 34.34
N LYS A 269 19.47 13.61 34.01
CA LYS A 269 19.24 13.16 32.62
C LYS A 269 18.11 12.13 32.58
N TYR A 270 17.11 12.42 31.76
CA TYR A 270 16.01 11.47 31.49
C TYR A 270 16.40 10.44 30.42
N PRO A 271 15.76 9.26 30.41
CA PRO A 271 15.98 8.26 29.38
C PRO A 271 15.62 8.73 27.98
N THR A 272 16.37 8.26 26.99
CA THR A 272 15.94 8.26 25.59
C THR A 272 14.99 7.08 25.38
N ILE A 273 13.81 7.36 24.82
CA ILE A 273 12.83 6.32 24.53
C ILE A 273 13.13 5.70 23.17
N GLU A 274 13.36 4.39 23.17
CA GLU A 274 13.49 3.56 21.97
C GLU A 274 12.50 2.41 22.06
N VAL A 275 11.71 2.24 21.01
CA VAL A 275 10.70 1.19 20.90
C VAL A 275 11.04 0.31 19.71
N ASN A 276 11.20 -0.99 19.97
CA ASN A 276 11.64 -1.98 19.00
C ASN A 276 10.60 -3.09 18.84
N TYR A 277 10.59 -3.71 17.67
CA TYR A 277 9.76 -4.89 17.42
C TYR A 277 10.58 -6.17 17.66
N TYR A 278 10.10 -7.03 18.56
CA TYR A 278 10.76 -8.28 18.92
C TYR A 278 9.74 -9.36 19.26
N ASN A 279 9.91 -10.57 18.69
CA ASN A 279 9.07 -11.76 18.94
C ASN A 279 7.55 -11.51 18.90
N GLY A 280 7.06 -10.76 17.91
CA GLY A 280 5.62 -10.53 17.76
C GLY A 280 5.07 -9.35 18.59
N ALA A 281 5.91 -8.67 19.37
CA ALA A 281 5.49 -7.58 20.24
C ALA A 281 6.38 -6.33 20.10
N TRP A 282 5.80 -5.17 20.43
CA TRP A 282 6.53 -3.93 20.59
C TRP A 282 7.07 -3.83 22.02
N VAL A 283 8.37 -3.59 22.16
CA VAL A 283 9.08 -3.56 23.45
C VAL A 283 9.87 -2.27 23.60
N LEU A 284 9.99 -1.77 24.82
CA LEU A 284 10.91 -0.68 25.13
C LEU A 284 12.34 -1.23 25.32
N SER A 285 13.32 -0.53 24.76
CA SER A 285 14.73 -0.73 25.14
C SER A 285 14.93 -0.43 26.64
N PRO A 286 15.95 -1.02 27.29
CA PRO A 286 16.33 -0.65 28.66
C PRO A 286 16.52 0.85 28.80
N LEU A 287 15.90 1.42 29.84
CA LEU A 287 15.90 2.85 30.12
C LEU A 287 17.08 3.19 31.01
N LYS A 288 17.75 4.31 30.71
CA LYS A 288 18.89 4.82 31.48
C LYS A 288 18.62 6.25 31.93
N ALA A 289 18.69 6.51 33.23
CA ALA A 289 18.53 7.84 33.79
C ALA A 289 19.72 8.18 34.69
N THR A 290 20.07 9.46 34.75
CA THR A 290 21.06 9.96 35.70
C THR A 290 20.35 10.73 36.81
N ALA A 291 20.51 10.32 38.06
CA ALA A 291 19.96 11.03 39.21
C ALA A 291 21.07 11.66 40.05
N THR A 292 20.76 12.79 40.66
CA THR A 292 21.61 13.49 41.62
C THR A 292 20.93 13.45 42.97
N LEU A 293 21.63 12.93 43.98
CA LEU A 293 21.22 12.97 45.37
C LEU A 293 22.08 14.00 46.12
N THR A 294 21.44 14.96 46.75
CA THR A 294 22.08 15.82 47.75
C THR A 294 21.60 15.44 49.14
N LEU A 295 22.53 15.30 50.09
CA LEU A 295 22.22 15.00 51.49
C LEU A 295 23.29 15.53 52.44
N THR A 296 23.02 15.48 53.74
CA THR A 296 24.01 15.66 54.80
C THR A 296 24.25 14.35 55.52
N GLU A 297 25.49 13.88 55.49
CA GLU A 297 25.95 12.69 56.23
C GLU A 297 26.64 13.12 57.53
N GLN A 298 26.46 12.33 58.58
CA GLN A 298 27.15 12.44 59.85
C GLN A 298 28.03 11.21 60.06
N ASP A 299 29.33 11.45 60.23
CA ASP A 299 30.31 10.41 60.53
C ASP A 299 30.04 9.81 61.92
N LEU A 300 29.91 8.48 62.00
CA LEU A 300 29.51 7.78 63.22
C LEU A 300 30.59 7.78 64.32
N ARG A 301 31.85 8.07 63.99
CA ARG A 301 32.98 8.07 64.93
C ARG A 301 33.28 9.47 65.48
N THR A 302 33.22 10.48 64.63
CA THR A 302 33.62 11.86 64.93
C THR A 302 32.43 12.79 65.16
N GLY A 303 31.24 12.43 64.68
CA GLY A 303 30.05 13.25 64.73
C GLY A 303 30.05 14.45 63.76
N ALA A 304 31.10 14.61 62.94
CA ALA A 304 31.16 15.67 61.94
C ALA A 304 30.07 15.50 60.88
N LYS A 305 29.41 16.61 60.50
CA LYS A 305 28.39 16.65 59.45
C LYS A 305 28.97 17.24 58.17
N ALA A 306 28.72 16.61 57.03
CA ALA A 306 29.17 17.08 55.73
C ALA A 306 28.04 16.99 54.70
N LYS A 307 27.85 18.06 53.92
CA LYS A 307 27.00 18.04 52.74
C LYS A 307 27.68 17.24 51.64
N LYS A 308 26.94 16.36 51.00
CA LYS A 308 27.41 15.48 49.92
C LYS A 308 26.44 15.54 48.76
N THR A 309 26.99 15.50 47.55
CA THR A 309 26.23 15.36 46.32
C THR A 309 26.77 14.15 45.58
N VAL A 310 25.90 13.20 45.29
CA VAL A 310 26.19 11.97 44.56
C VAL A 310 25.44 12.03 43.23
N LYS A 311 26.09 11.65 42.14
CA LYS A 311 25.49 11.63 40.80
C LYS A 311 25.82 10.31 40.15
N ASP A 312 24.80 9.49 39.93
CA ASP A 312 24.94 8.13 39.42
C ASP A 312 23.95 7.85 38.28
N ASP A 313 24.33 6.88 37.46
CA ASP A 313 23.52 6.36 36.36
C ASP A 313 22.77 5.10 36.80
N TYR A 314 21.48 5.05 36.50
CA TYR A 314 20.59 3.97 36.87
C TYR A 314 19.92 3.41 35.62
N SER A 315 19.82 2.07 35.57
CA SER A 315 19.17 1.37 34.47
C SER A 315 17.96 0.59 34.98
N PHE A 316 16.86 0.64 34.24
CA PHE A 316 15.64 -0.09 34.57
C PHE A 316 14.87 -0.47 33.30
N THR A 317 13.92 -1.39 33.44
CA THR A 317 13.05 -1.80 32.33
C THR A 317 11.62 -1.34 32.58
N ALA A 318 10.83 -1.26 31.53
CA ALA A 318 9.42 -0.98 31.62
C ALA A 318 8.65 -1.92 30.69
N GLN A 319 7.54 -2.47 31.19
CA GLN A 319 6.64 -3.24 30.37
C GLN A 319 5.80 -2.29 29.52
N LEU A 320 5.91 -2.46 28.20
CA LEU A 320 5.09 -1.77 27.22
C LEU A 320 3.88 -2.63 26.90
N THR A 321 2.68 -2.11 27.13
CA THR A 321 1.45 -2.68 26.58
C THR A 321 0.86 -1.66 25.63
N THR A 322 0.72 -2.04 24.36
CA THR A 322 0.26 -1.16 23.30
C THR A 322 -0.92 -1.74 22.56
N SER A 323 -1.85 -0.87 22.20
CA SER A 323 -2.77 -1.08 21.10
C SER A 323 -2.55 0.02 20.05
N THR A 324 -3.37 0.03 19.00
CA THR A 324 -3.35 1.11 18.00
C THR A 324 -3.77 2.47 18.57
N THR A 325 -4.42 2.50 19.74
CA THR A 325 -5.00 3.70 20.36
C THR A 325 -4.56 3.93 21.80
N GLU A 326 -4.24 2.87 22.55
CA GLU A 326 -3.91 2.93 23.97
C GLU A 326 -2.47 2.55 24.24
N VAL A 327 -1.93 3.15 25.30
CA VAL A 327 -0.54 2.96 25.72
C VAL A 327 -0.52 2.83 27.23
N SER A 328 -0.02 1.69 27.72
CA SER A 328 0.36 1.52 29.12
C SER A 328 1.85 1.25 29.20
N VAL A 329 2.52 1.95 30.11
CA VAL A 329 3.94 1.77 30.40
C VAL A 329 4.02 1.58 31.90
N VAL A 330 4.44 0.38 32.31
CA VAL A 330 4.61 0.03 33.72
C VAL A 330 6.08 -0.21 33.96
N PRO A 331 6.79 0.71 34.64
CA PRO A 331 8.17 0.48 35.07
C PRO A 331 8.24 -0.81 35.91
N VAL A 332 9.21 -1.66 35.61
CA VAL A 332 9.51 -2.83 36.43
C VAL A 332 10.60 -2.40 37.40
N ALA A 333 10.23 -2.20 38.67
CA ALA A 333 11.20 -1.94 39.71
C ALA A 333 12.16 -3.14 39.80
N GLY A 334 13.47 -2.88 39.67
CA GLY A 334 14.47 -3.89 39.41
C GLY A 334 14.56 -4.98 40.47
N GLY A 335 14.71 -6.22 40.00
CA GLY A 335 15.47 -7.22 40.73
C GLY A 335 16.94 -6.84 40.75
N GLU A 336 17.57 -7.12 41.89
CA GLU A 336 19.00 -7.12 42.23
C GLU A 336 19.98 -6.44 41.25
N GLN A 337 20.55 -5.32 41.69
CA GLN A 337 21.78 -4.77 41.10
C GLN A 337 22.90 -5.81 41.23
N VAL A 338 23.53 -6.19 40.12
CA VAL A 338 24.77 -6.98 40.16
C VAL A 338 25.85 -6.05 40.72
N ALA A 339 26.27 -6.31 41.95
CA ALA A 339 27.41 -5.65 42.56
C ALA A 339 28.66 -5.88 41.67
N GLY A 340 29.30 -4.78 41.26
CA GLY A 340 30.67 -4.80 40.75
C GLY A 340 31.66 -4.95 41.90
#